data_AF-A0A967NA21-F1
#
_entry.id   AF-A0A967NA21-F1
#
_cell.length_a   1.000
_cell.length_b   1.000
_cell.length_c   1.000
_cell.angle_alpha   90.00
_cell.angle_beta   90.00
_cell.angle_gamma   90.00
#
_symmetry.space_group_name_H-M   'P 1'
#
loop_
_entity.id
_entity.type
_entity.pdbx_description
1 polymer ?
#
loop_
_entity_poly.entity_id
_entity_poly.type
_entity_poly.pdbx_seq_one_letter_code
_entity_poly.pdbx_strand_id
1 'polypeptide(L)'
;GTVPLDDLILAEPATPVSELVEPVVSSVPPEMDQEEVGRLLSRYNLVSMPVVNEFGQLLGRITFDDVIDVIEAEQTEDILRLAGVSDDEGLRAGWGDAVRVRLPWLLVNLVTASVAASVVVVFSETIDAIWFLAAIMPVVAGMGGNSGTQALAVTVRHLALAAGPLEKKFDAVKKEAVVGIVNGVVVGVLAAAVGTGAALALGLNLRLGLVVLLAMWGNIVVAGFAGAFIPTLLDRVGVDPAVASSVFVTTFTDLVGFFLLLGLASALLL
;
A
#
# COMPACT_ATOMS: atom_id res chain seq x y z
N GLY A 1 8.59 22.02 -32.48
CA GLY A 1 9.77 21.48 -31.79
C GLY A 1 10.22 22.46 -30.73
N THR A 2 11.26 22.11 -29.99
CA THR A 2 11.91 22.95 -28.97
C THR A 2 13.31 23.35 -29.44
N VAL A 3 13.85 24.44 -28.91
CA VAL A 3 15.24 24.84 -29.14
C VAL A 3 15.84 25.12 -27.76
N PRO A 4 16.83 24.33 -27.31
CA PRO A 4 17.56 24.62 -26.09
C PRO A 4 18.28 25.98 -26.19
N LEU A 5 18.27 26.75 -25.10
CA LEU A 5 18.92 28.06 -25.09
C LEU A 5 20.44 27.94 -25.29
N ASP A 6 21.05 26.90 -24.73
CA ASP A 6 22.50 26.65 -24.83
C ASP A 6 22.91 26.44 -26.29
N ASP A 7 22.12 25.68 -27.07
CA ASP A 7 22.37 25.46 -28.49
C ASP A 7 22.22 26.75 -29.31
N LEU A 8 21.24 27.59 -28.96
CA LEU A 8 21.05 28.89 -29.60
C LEU A 8 22.23 29.84 -29.32
N ILE A 9 22.82 29.79 -28.13
CA ILE A 9 23.97 30.61 -27.74
C ILE A 9 25.27 30.13 -28.41
N LEU A 10 25.42 28.80 -28.59
CA LEU A 10 26.62 28.19 -29.17
C LEU A 10 26.61 28.18 -30.71
N ALA A 11 25.44 28.29 -31.33
CA ALA A 11 25.30 28.28 -32.78
C ALA A 11 25.92 29.54 -33.45
N GLU A 12 26.37 29.38 -34.70
CA GLU A 12 26.82 30.52 -35.49
C GLU A 12 25.62 31.47 -35.79
N PRO A 13 25.80 32.79 -35.76
CA PRO A 13 24.69 33.75 -35.92
C PRO A 13 23.91 33.63 -37.24
N ALA A 14 24.50 33.01 -38.26
CA ALA A 14 23.88 32.81 -39.58
C ALA A 14 23.13 31.47 -39.70
N THR A 15 23.24 30.57 -38.71
CA THR A 15 22.57 29.26 -38.73
C THR A 15 21.05 29.43 -38.64
N PRO A 16 20.27 28.85 -39.57
CA PRO A 16 18.81 28.89 -39.49
C PRO A 16 18.28 28.19 -38.23
N VAL A 17 17.34 28.83 -37.52
CA VAL A 17 16.72 28.24 -36.30
C VAL A 17 16.11 26.88 -36.58
N SER A 18 15.57 26.65 -37.79
CA SER A 18 15.01 25.36 -38.20
C SER A 18 15.99 24.19 -38.13
N GLU A 19 17.30 24.45 -38.18
CA GLU A 19 18.35 23.44 -38.03
C GLU A 19 18.66 23.10 -36.57
N LEU A 20 18.24 23.97 -35.63
CA LEU A 20 18.39 23.80 -34.18
C LEU A 20 17.11 23.25 -33.52
N VAL A 21 16.04 23.04 -34.28
CA VAL A 21 14.77 22.56 -33.74
C VAL A 21 14.84 21.07 -33.43
N GLU A 22 14.66 20.74 -32.16
CA GLU A 22 14.50 19.38 -31.69
C GLU A 22 13.01 18.98 -31.64
N PRO A 23 12.68 17.70 -31.83
CA PRO A 23 11.32 17.21 -31.62
C PRO A 23 10.90 17.37 -30.16
N VAL A 24 9.63 17.67 -29.93
CA VAL A 24 9.08 17.75 -28.57
C VAL A 24 9.06 16.34 -27.98
N VAL A 25 9.74 16.15 -26.85
CA VAL A 25 9.80 14.85 -26.14
C VAL A 25 8.42 14.45 -25.61
N SER A 26 7.70 15.41 -25.02
CA SER A 26 6.35 15.21 -24.49
C SER A 26 5.61 16.55 -24.39
N SER A 27 4.29 16.52 -24.50
CA SER A 27 3.38 17.66 -24.37
C SER A 27 2.13 17.24 -23.61
N VAL A 28 1.49 18.18 -22.90
CA VAL A 28 0.32 17.89 -22.06
C VAL A 28 -0.87 18.75 -22.44
N PRO A 29 -2.11 18.24 -22.30
CA PRO A 29 -3.31 19.04 -22.43
C PRO A 29 -3.51 19.91 -21.17
N PRO A 30 -4.22 21.05 -21.27
CA PRO A 30 -4.46 21.93 -20.13
C PRO A 30 -5.34 21.30 -19.03
N GLU A 31 -6.06 20.23 -19.34
CA GLU A 31 -6.90 19.50 -18.38
C GLU A 31 -6.17 18.37 -17.63
N MET A 32 -4.90 18.11 -17.95
CA MET A 32 -4.12 17.06 -17.28
C MET A 32 -3.85 17.42 -15.81
N ASP A 33 -3.93 16.42 -14.94
CA ASP A 33 -3.64 16.59 -13.52
C ASP A 33 -2.18 17.05 -13.29
N GLN A 34 -2.00 17.96 -12.34
CA GLN A 34 -0.70 18.50 -11.94
C GLN A 34 0.28 17.40 -11.52
N GLU A 35 -0.21 16.33 -10.88
CA GLU A 35 0.61 15.18 -10.49
C GLU A 35 1.19 14.48 -11.73
N GLU A 36 0.37 14.26 -12.75
CA GLU A 36 0.78 13.58 -13.98
C GLU A 36 1.75 14.43 -14.80
N VAL A 37 1.55 15.76 -14.83
CA VAL A 37 2.52 16.71 -15.40
C VAL A 37 3.87 16.63 -14.68
N GLY A 38 3.87 16.64 -13.34
CA GLY A 38 5.07 16.50 -12.52
C GLY A 38 5.80 15.17 -12.78
N ARG A 39 5.07 14.06 -12.88
CA ARG A 39 5.61 12.74 -13.23
C ARG A 39 6.26 12.72 -14.61
N LEU A 40 5.67 13.37 -15.62
CA LEU A 40 6.24 13.45 -16.97
C LEU A 40 7.51 14.32 -16.99
N LEU A 41 7.48 15.49 -16.35
CA LEU A 41 8.65 16.38 -16.21
C LEU A 41 9.82 15.65 -15.54
N SER A 42 9.55 14.95 -14.43
CA SER A 42 10.55 14.15 -13.71
C SER A 42 11.06 12.96 -14.53
N ARG A 43 10.16 12.19 -15.16
CA ARG A 43 10.53 11.00 -15.96
C ARG A 43 11.49 11.33 -17.10
N TYR A 44 11.24 12.44 -17.79
CA TYR A 44 12.03 12.84 -18.95
C TYR A 44 13.12 13.86 -18.61
N ASN A 45 13.30 14.22 -17.32
CA ASN A 45 14.22 15.26 -16.86
C ASN A 45 14.08 16.58 -17.65
N LEU A 46 12.83 17.00 -17.87
CA LEU A 46 12.52 18.19 -18.65
C LEU A 46 12.51 19.43 -17.75
N VAL A 47 13.16 20.51 -18.22
CA VAL A 47 13.14 21.81 -17.53
C VAL A 47 11.80 22.53 -17.71
N SER A 48 11.13 22.28 -18.84
CA SER A 48 9.81 22.80 -19.14
C SER A 48 9.06 21.87 -20.09
N MET A 49 7.73 21.97 -20.06
CA MET A 49 6.83 21.16 -20.89
C MET A 49 5.81 22.07 -21.60
N PRO A 50 5.58 21.88 -22.91
CA PRO A 50 4.56 22.63 -23.62
C PRO A 50 3.16 22.12 -23.29
N VAL A 51 2.25 23.07 -23.05
CA VAL A 51 0.81 22.82 -22.90
C VAL A 51 0.14 23.08 -24.25
N VAL A 52 -0.57 22.08 -24.78
CA VAL A 52 -1.16 22.13 -26.13
C VAL A 52 -2.65 21.80 -26.09
N ASN A 53 -3.43 22.38 -27.00
CA ASN A 53 -4.84 22.00 -27.17
C ASN A 53 -5.00 20.73 -28.03
N GLU A 54 -6.25 20.27 -28.19
CA GLU A 54 -6.59 19.09 -29.02
C GLU A 54 -6.12 19.19 -30.48
N PHE A 55 -5.89 20.41 -30.99
CA PHE A 55 -5.39 20.67 -32.34
C PHE A 55 -3.86 20.76 -32.41
N GLY A 56 -3.15 20.49 -31.30
CA GLY A 56 -1.69 20.56 -31.21
C GLY A 56 -1.14 22.00 -31.17
N GLN A 57 -1.98 23.00 -30.93
CA GLN A 57 -1.56 24.39 -30.83
C GLN A 57 -1.01 24.67 -29.44
N LEU A 58 0.15 25.34 -29.37
CA LEU A 58 0.78 25.74 -28.12
C LEU A 58 -0.06 26.80 -27.41
N LEU A 59 -0.54 26.47 -26.21
CA LEU A 59 -1.27 27.38 -25.32
C LEU A 59 -0.35 28.04 -24.30
N GLY A 60 0.67 27.32 -23.85
CA GLY A 60 1.58 27.78 -22.81
C GLY A 60 2.69 26.79 -22.51
N ARG A 61 3.34 26.98 -21.36
CA ARG A 61 4.35 26.05 -20.83
C ARG A 61 4.21 25.94 -19.32
N ILE A 62 4.68 24.82 -18.79
CA ILE A 62 4.87 24.59 -17.35
C ILE A 62 6.35 24.35 -17.13
N THR A 63 6.94 24.94 -16.09
CA THR A 63 8.36 24.73 -15.76
C THR A 63 8.52 23.82 -14.54
N PHE A 64 9.72 23.26 -14.39
CA PHE A 64 10.00 22.32 -13.29
C PHE A 64 9.82 22.95 -11.90
N ASP A 65 10.08 24.24 -11.75
CA ASP A 65 9.84 25.00 -10.50
C ASP A 65 8.36 25.19 -10.18
N ASP A 66 7.46 25.13 -11.17
CA ASP A 66 6.01 25.21 -10.92
C ASP A 66 5.45 23.90 -10.31
N VAL A 67 6.09 22.77 -10.58
CA VAL A 67 5.61 21.43 -10.18
C VAL A 67 6.35 20.83 -9.00
N ILE A 68 7.44 21.44 -8.55
CA ILE A 68 8.24 20.87 -7.45
C ILE A 68 7.45 20.82 -6.14
N ASP A 69 6.73 21.90 -5.84
CA ASP A 69 5.86 21.98 -4.65
C ASP A 69 4.71 20.97 -4.74
N VAL A 70 4.19 20.73 -5.95
CA VAL A 70 3.15 19.71 -6.21
C VAL A 70 3.71 18.32 -5.92
N ILE A 71 4.90 17.98 -6.45
CA ILE A 71 5.52 16.67 -6.22
C ILE A 71 5.76 16.43 -4.72
N GLU A 72 6.20 17.45 -3.97
CA GLU A 72 6.42 17.34 -2.52
C GLU A 72 5.10 17.19 -1.74
N ALA A 73 4.06 17.95 -2.14
CA ALA A 73 2.73 17.86 -1.55
C ALA A 73 2.10 16.47 -1.75
N GLU A 74 2.14 15.93 -2.97
CA GLU A 74 1.59 14.60 -3.30
C GLU A 74 2.29 13.49 -2.50
N GLN A 75 3.63 13.54 -2.39
CA GLN A 75 4.36 12.57 -1.57
C GLN A 75 3.97 12.63 -0.09
N THR A 76 3.70 13.83 0.43
CA THR A 76 3.26 14.02 1.81
C THR A 76 1.83 13.51 2.00
N GLU A 77 0.95 13.80 1.04
CA GLU A 77 -0.42 13.35 1.03
C GLU A 77 -0.52 11.82 1.02
N ASP A 78 0.21 11.14 0.14
CA ASP A 78 0.24 9.66 0.07
C ASP A 78 0.64 9.02 1.42
N ILE A 79 1.61 9.62 2.12
CA ILE A 79 2.05 9.16 3.44
C ILE A 79 0.93 9.31 4.48
N LEU A 80 0.23 10.45 4.47
CA LEU A 80 -0.88 10.70 5.40
C LEU A 80 -2.07 9.78 5.10
N ARG A 81 -2.40 9.60 3.82
CA ARG A 81 -3.50 8.73 3.36
C ARG A 81 -3.25 7.29 3.79
N LEU A 82 -2.02 6.77 3.71
CA LEU A 82 -1.66 5.44 4.21
C LEU A 82 -1.96 5.25 5.71
N ALA A 83 -1.87 6.32 6.51
CA ALA A 83 -2.22 6.33 7.92
C ALA A 83 -3.72 6.56 8.19
N GLY A 84 -4.56 6.64 7.14
CA GLY A 84 -5.99 6.93 7.24
C GLY A 84 -6.28 8.40 7.57
N VAL A 85 -5.33 9.30 7.30
CA VAL A 85 -5.46 10.75 7.49
C VAL A 85 -5.62 11.39 6.12
N SER A 86 -6.68 12.18 5.91
CA SER A 86 -6.83 12.96 4.68
C SER A 86 -6.13 14.32 4.81
N ASP A 87 -5.64 14.85 3.69
CA ASP A 87 -4.96 16.15 3.61
C ASP A 87 -5.85 17.36 3.97
N ASP A 88 -7.17 17.15 4.05
CA ASP A 88 -8.13 18.15 4.57
C ASP A 88 -7.80 18.61 6.00
N GLU A 89 -6.95 17.85 6.72
CA GLU A 89 -6.33 18.23 7.98
C GLU A 89 -5.11 19.14 7.73
N GLY A 90 -5.33 20.35 7.20
CA GLY A 90 -4.25 21.30 6.95
C GLY A 90 -3.43 21.58 8.21
N LEU A 91 -2.14 21.94 8.07
CA LEU A 91 -1.18 22.15 9.18
C LEU A 91 -1.62 23.15 10.28
N ARG A 92 -2.71 23.91 10.05
CA ARG A 92 -3.30 24.88 10.97
C ARG A 92 -4.70 24.52 11.46
N ALA A 93 -5.21 23.35 11.08
CA ALA A 93 -6.53 22.88 11.45
C ALA A 93 -6.63 22.64 12.96
N GLY A 94 -7.82 22.89 13.53
CA GLY A 94 -8.06 22.65 14.95
C GLY A 94 -8.24 21.17 15.24
N TRP A 95 -8.16 20.77 16.52
CA TRP A 95 -8.45 19.39 16.94
C TRP A 95 -9.87 18.92 16.53
N GLY A 96 -10.81 19.83 16.31
CA GLY A 96 -12.16 19.51 15.84
C GLY A 96 -12.20 19.01 14.40
N ASP A 97 -11.36 19.58 13.53
CA ASP A 97 -11.25 19.18 12.12
C ASP A 97 -10.63 17.78 12.02
N ALA A 98 -9.58 17.54 12.83
CA ALA A 98 -8.97 16.22 12.99
C ALA A 98 -10.00 15.13 13.36
N VAL A 99 -10.87 15.42 14.33
CA VAL A 99 -11.93 14.47 14.73
C VAL A 99 -12.91 14.24 13.58
N ARG A 100 -13.32 15.31 12.88
CA ARG A 100 -14.30 15.20 11.78
C ARG A 100 -13.77 14.33 10.62
N VAL A 101 -12.49 14.44 10.31
CA VAL A 101 -11.81 13.68 9.26
C VAL A 101 -11.55 12.22 9.69
N ARG A 102 -11.04 12.01 10.91
CA ARG A 102 -10.58 10.68 11.36
C ARG A 102 -11.71 9.81 11.89
N LEU A 103 -12.74 10.39 12.53
CA LEU A 103 -13.81 9.63 13.18
C LEU A 103 -14.56 8.69 12.22
N PRO A 104 -14.94 9.08 10.98
CA PRO A 104 -15.55 8.16 10.02
C PRO A 104 -14.69 6.92 9.77
N TRP A 105 -13.38 7.09 9.56
CA TRP A 105 -12.44 5.97 9.35
C TRP A 105 -12.28 5.10 10.59
N LEU A 106 -12.23 5.70 11.79
CA LEU A 106 -12.22 4.96 13.04
C LEU A 106 -13.51 4.14 13.24
N LEU A 107 -14.67 4.67 12.85
CA LEU A 107 -15.95 3.95 12.91
C LEU A 107 -15.99 2.79 11.91
N VAL A 108 -15.48 2.99 10.69
CA VAL A 108 -15.33 1.89 9.72
C VAL A 108 -14.41 0.81 10.30
N ASN A 109 -13.25 1.18 10.83
CA ASN A 109 -12.32 0.25 11.43
C ASN A 109 -12.91 -0.49 12.64
N LEU A 110 -13.73 0.19 13.47
CA LEU A 110 -14.43 -0.44 14.58
C LEU A 110 -15.42 -1.51 14.10
N VAL A 111 -16.20 -1.20 13.06
CA VAL A 111 -17.15 -2.16 12.48
C VAL A 111 -16.41 -3.35 11.91
N THR A 112 -15.34 -3.12 11.13
CA THR A 112 -14.60 -4.21 10.50
C THR A 112 -13.82 -5.05 11.51
N ALA A 113 -13.24 -4.45 12.55
CA ALA A 113 -12.64 -5.16 13.67
C ALA A 113 -13.69 -6.00 14.44
N SER A 114 -14.92 -5.52 14.56
CA SER A 114 -16.02 -6.28 15.17
C SER A 114 -16.39 -7.51 14.33
N VAL A 115 -16.29 -7.42 13.00
CA VAL A 115 -16.47 -8.59 12.11
C VAL A 115 -15.36 -9.61 12.35
N ALA A 116 -14.10 -9.18 12.49
CA ALA A 116 -13.00 -10.09 12.84
C ALA A 116 -13.22 -10.77 14.21
N ALA A 117 -13.67 -10.00 15.22
CA ALA A 117 -13.97 -10.54 16.55
C ALA A 117 -15.09 -11.59 16.54
N SER A 118 -16.02 -11.56 15.57
CA SER A 118 -17.06 -12.60 15.45
C SER A 118 -16.49 -14.00 15.22
N VAL A 119 -15.33 -14.12 14.56
CA VAL A 119 -14.62 -15.41 14.40
C VAL A 119 -14.22 -15.97 15.75
N VAL A 120 -13.73 -15.13 16.66
CA VAL A 120 -13.35 -15.52 18.02
C VAL A 120 -14.56 -16.08 18.79
N VAL A 121 -15.73 -15.47 18.63
CA VAL A 121 -16.98 -15.93 19.25
C VAL A 121 -17.38 -17.33 18.75
N VAL A 122 -17.23 -17.60 17.46
CA VAL A 122 -17.54 -18.92 16.87
C VAL A 122 -16.65 -20.03 17.47
N PHE A 123 -15.43 -19.69 17.86
CA PHE A 123 -14.46 -20.63 18.44
C PHE A 123 -14.29 -20.49 19.95
N SER A 124 -15.32 -19.99 20.67
CA SER A 124 -15.25 -19.80 22.12
C SER A 124 -14.90 -21.10 22.88
N GLU A 125 -15.48 -22.23 22.48
CA GLU A 125 -15.19 -23.54 23.08
C GLU A 125 -13.71 -23.95 22.92
N THR A 126 -13.10 -23.63 21.77
CA THR A 126 -11.68 -23.89 21.54
C THR A 126 -10.79 -23.06 22.45
N ILE A 127 -11.17 -21.81 22.68
CA ILE A 127 -10.46 -20.90 23.58
C ILE A 127 -10.61 -21.36 25.03
N ASP A 128 -11.80 -21.81 25.44
CA ASP A 128 -12.04 -22.32 26.79
C ASP A 128 -11.21 -23.59 27.06
N ALA A 129 -11.10 -24.48 26.07
CA ALA A 129 -10.28 -25.68 26.17
C ALA A 129 -8.76 -25.37 26.19
N ILE A 130 -8.33 -24.33 25.48
CA ILE A 130 -6.92 -23.95 25.35
C ILE A 130 -6.78 -22.43 25.52
N TRP A 131 -6.89 -21.98 26.78
CA TRP A 131 -6.86 -20.55 27.13
C TRP A 131 -5.62 -19.82 26.58
N PHE A 132 -4.50 -20.53 26.42
CA PHE A 132 -3.26 -19.97 25.91
C PHE A 132 -3.36 -19.46 24.46
N LEU A 133 -4.34 -19.93 23.67
CA LEU A 133 -4.60 -19.38 22.34
C LEU A 133 -4.93 -17.89 22.41
N ALA A 134 -5.57 -17.42 23.48
CA ALA A 134 -5.85 -16.01 23.69
C ALA A 134 -4.59 -15.16 23.87
N ALA A 135 -3.51 -15.73 24.40
CA ALA A 135 -2.23 -15.05 24.50
C ALA A 135 -1.48 -14.98 23.14
N ILE A 136 -1.68 -15.98 22.27
CA ILE A 136 -1.04 -16.03 20.95
C ILE A 136 -1.81 -15.20 19.90
N MET A 137 -3.13 -15.08 20.03
CA MET A 137 -3.98 -14.35 19.08
C MET A 137 -3.44 -12.95 18.72
N PRO A 138 -3.09 -12.07 19.67
CA PRO A 138 -2.54 -10.74 19.36
C PRO A 138 -1.20 -10.80 18.61
N VAL A 139 -0.39 -11.84 18.83
CA VAL A 139 0.90 -12.02 18.15
C VAL A 139 0.67 -12.40 16.68
N VAL A 140 -0.24 -13.33 16.41
CA VAL A 140 -0.59 -13.74 15.04
C VAL A 140 -1.23 -12.58 14.28
N ALA A 141 -2.20 -11.88 14.89
CA ALA A 141 -2.85 -10.73 14.28
C ALA A 141 -1.85 -9.59 14.01
N GLY A 142 -1.05 -9.21 15.02
CA GLY A 142 -0.06 -8.13 14.89
C GLY A 142 0.99 -8.41 13.81
N MET A 143 1.50 -9.64 13.72
CA MET A 143 2.44 -10.02 12.66
C MET A 143 1.80 -10.04 11.27
N GLY A 144 0.54 -10.48 11.17
CA GLY A 144 -0.24 -10.41 9.94
C GLY A 144 -0.46 -8.97 9.48
N GLY A 145 -0.98 -8.11 10.34
CA GLY A 145 -1.20 -6.69 10.05
C GLY A 145 0.09 -5.97 9.63
N ASN A 146 1.19 -6.19 10.35
CA ASN A 146 2.49 -5.60 10.00
C ASN A 146 2.99 -6.06 8.63
N SER A 147 2.95 -7.37 8.35
CA SER A 147 3.34 -7.90 7.04
C SER A 147 2.44 -7.38 5.92
N GLY A 148 1.14 -7.25 6.18
CA GLY A 148 0.16 -6.73 5.22
C GLY A 148 0.41 -5.26 4.93
N THR A 149 0.75 -4.48 5.96
CA THR A 149 1.09 -3.05 5.84
C THR A 149 2.38 -2.85 5.04
N GLN A 150 3.38 -3.72 5.19
CA GLN A 150 4.60 -3.68 4.39
C GLN A 150 4.31 -3.95 2.90
N ALA A 151 3.56 -5.01 2.60
CA ALA A 151 3.16 -5.33 1.23
C ALA A 151 2.28 -4.22 0.63
N LEU A 152 1.41 -3.62 1.44
CA LEU A 152 0.59 -2.47 1.07
C LEU A 152 1.43 -1.26 0.66
N ALA A 153 2.36 -0.84 1.51
CA ALA A 153 3.19 0.33 1.24
C ALA A 153 4.02 0.17 -0.04
N VAL A 154 4.61 -1.02 -0.26
CA VAL A 154 5.36 -1.33 -1.49
C VAL A 154 4.44 -1.31 -2.71
N THR A 155 3.23 -1.85 -2.59
CA THR A 155 2.29 -1.94 -3.72
C THR A 155 1.71 -0.58 -4.08
N VAL A 156 1.27 0.23 -3.11
CA VAL A 156 0.78 1.60 -3.37
C VAL A 156 1.86 2.43 -4.06
N ARG A 157 3.11 2.36 -3.58
CA ARG A 157 4.23 3.04 -4.22
C ARG A 157 4.47 2.55 -5.66
N HIS A 158 4.35 1.26 -5.91
CA HIS A 158 4.45 0.74 -7.27
C HIS A 158 3.32 1.22 -8.17
N LEU A 159 2.08 1.30 -7.65
CA LEU A 159 0.92 1.81 -8.40
C LEU A 159 1.11 3.28 -8.78
N ALA A 160 1.60 4.11 -7.86
CA ALA A 160 1.89 5.53 -8.11
C ALA A 160 3.03 5.73 -9.14
N LEU A 161 4.07 4.88 -9.12
CA LEU A 161 5.22 5.02 -10.03
C LEU A 161 5.01 4.36 -11.39
N ALA A 162 4.11 3.37 -11.50
CA ALA A 162 3.94 2.57 -12.72
C ALA A 162 2.99 3.22 -13.74
N ALA A 163 3.54 3.92 -14.73
CA ALA A 163 2.79 4.24 -15.96
C ALA A 163 2.84 3.07 -16.97
N GLY A 164 2.36 1.90 -16.56
CA GLY A 164 2.40 0.67 -17.36
C GLY A 164 1.04 -0.04 -17.44
N PRO A 165 0.88 -1.01 -18.36
CA PRO A 165 -0.36 -1.78 -18.51
C PRO A 165 -0.80 -2.47 -17.21
N LEU A 166 -2.12 -2.53 -16.96
CA LEU A 166 -2.74 -3.14 -15.77
C LEU A 166 -2.29 -4.58 -15.51
N GLU A 167 -1.94 -5.34 -16.56
CA GLU A 167 -1.44 -6.72 -16.46
C GLU A 167 -0.13 -6.82 -15.65
N LYS A 168 0.72 -5.78 -15.74
CA LYS A 168 1.95 -5.70 -14.94
C LYS A 168 1.69 -5.34 -13.48
N LYS A 169 0.53 -4.75 -13.15
CA LYS A 169 0.16 -4.41 -11.77
C LYS A 169 -0.10 -5.67 -10.92
N PHE A 170 -0.64 -6.74 -11.51
CA PHE A 170 -0.87 -8.02 -10.81
C PHE A 170 0.39 -8.85 -10.55
N ASP A 171 1.51 -8.55 -11.21
CA ASP A 171 2.78 -9.20 -10.89
C ASP A 171 3.32 -8.79 -9.52
N ALA A 172 2.94 -7.60 -9.02
CA ALA A 172 3.19 -7.19 -7.64
C ALA A 172 2.53 -8.15 -6.64
N VAL A 173 1.29 -8.59 -6.91
CA VAL A 173 0.56 -9.53 -6.05
C VAL A 173 1.28 -10.87 -5.96
N LYS A 174 1.76 -11.40 -7.09
CA LYS A 174 2.53 -12.65 -7.11
C LYS A 174 3.83 -12.51 -6.33
N LYS A 175 4.56 -11.42 -6.53
CA LYS A 175 5.80 -11.14 -5.81
C LYS A 175 5.57 -11.11 -4.29
N GLU A 176 4.58 -10.36 -3.82
CA GLU A 176 4.33 -10.22 -2.38
C GLU A 176 3.77 -11.50 -1.75
N ALA A 177 3.00 -12.31 -2.49
CA ALA A 177 2.62 -13.66 -2.04
C ALA A 177 3.86 -14.56 -1.83
N VAL A 178 4.84 -14.51 -2.74
CA VAL A 178 6.11 -15.27 -2.59
C VAL A 178 6.93 -14.77 -1.40
N VAL A 179 7.03 -13.44 -1.22
CA VAL A 179 7.68 -12.84 -0.04
C VAL A 179 7.00 -13.32 1.25
N GLY A 180 5.67 -13.34 1.29
CA GLY A 180 4.89 -13.88 2.41
C GLY A 180 5.15 -15.36 2.69
N ILE A 181 5.28 -16.18 1.65
CA ILE A 181 5.64 -17.61 1.81
C ILE A 181 7.01 -17.77 2.47
N VAL A 182 8.03 -17.06 1.97
CA VAL A 182 9.41 -17.19 2.46
C VAL A 182 9.53 -16.62 3.88
N ASN A 183 9.07 -15.39 4.11
CA ASN A 183 9.14 -14.74 5.42
C ASN A 183 8.29 -15.48 6.45
N GLY A 184 7.12 -15.96 6.04
CA GLY A 184 6.22 -16.69 6.91
C GLY A 184 6.83 -17.99 7.42
N VAL A 185 7.67 -18.68 6.65
CA VAL A 185 8.35 -19.91 7.13
C VAL A 185 9.28 -19.56 8.28
N VAL A 186 10.10 -18.52 8.11
CA VAL A 186 11.06 -18.09 9.14
C VAL A 186 10.34 -17.65 10.41
N VAL A 187 9.36 -16.76 10.28
CA VAL A 187 8.59 -16.25 11.43
C VAL A 187 7.74 -17.35 12.06
N GLY A 188 7.13 -18.22 11.24
CA GLY A 188 6.32 -19.35 11.68
C GLY A 188 7.13 -20.37 12.49
N VAL A 189 8.36 -20.69 12.07
CA VAL A 189 9.26 -21.58 12.84
C VAL A 189 9.63 -20.96 14.19
N LEU A 190 9.92 -19.66 14.24
CA LEU A 190 10.21 -18.98 15.51
C LEU A 190 8.98 -18.95 16.43
N ALA A 191 7.80 -18.65 15.89
CA ALA A 191 6.55 -18.69 16.63
C ALA A 191 6.24 -20.11 17.15
N ALA A 192 6.51 -21.14 16.34
CA ALA A 192 6.35 -22.53 16.72
C ALA A 192 7.26 -22.93 17.89
N ALA A 193 8.49 -22.41 17.93
CA ALA A 193 9.40 -22.65 19.06
C ALA A 193 8.83 -22.06 20.35
N VAL A 194 8.26 -20.85 20.30
CA VAL A 194 7.55 -20.22 21.43
C VAL A 194 6.32 -21.05 21.83
N GLY A 195 5.49 -21.45 20.86
CA GLY A 195 4.30 -22.27 21.11
C GLY A 195 4.62 -23.64 21.70
N THR A 196 5.68 -24.30 21.23
CA THR A 196 6.16 -25.59 21.76
C THR A 196 6.74 -25.42 23.16
N GLY A 197 7.52 -24.37 23.40
CA GLY A 197 8.07 -24.05 24.72
C GLY A 197 6.97 -23.78 25.75
N ALA A 198 5.94 -23.02 25.36
CA ALA A 198 4.76 -22.80 26.19
C ALA A 198 4.00 -24.11 26.44
N ALA A 199 3.84 -24.95 25.43
CA ALA A 199 3.18 -26.25 25.59
C ALA A 199 3.90 -27.13 26.63
N LEU A 200 5.23 -27.20 26.56
CA LEU A 200 6.05 -27.92 27.53
C LEU A 200 5.93 -27.34 28.95
N ALA A 201 6.00 -26.02 29.08
CA ALA A 201 5.96 -25.34 30.37
C ALA A 201 4.59 -25.46 31.07
N LEU A 202 3.51 -25.47 30.29
CA LEU A 202 2.13 -25.49 30.78
C LEU A 202 1.50 -26.88 30.77
N GLY A 203 2.22 -27.91 30.33
CA GLY A 203 1.70 -29.28 30.21
C GLY A 203 0.61 -29.43 29.15
N LEU A 204 0.61 -28.59 28.11
CA LEU A 204 -0.34 -28.65 27.00
C LEU A 204 0.12 -29.62 25.91
N ASN A 205 -0.76 -29.90 24.95
CA ASN A 205 -0.45 -30.75 23.81
C ASN A 205 0.68 -30.15 22.96
N LEU A 206 1.76 -30.91 22.72
CA LEU A 206 2.92 -30.48 21.93
C LEU A 206 2.58 -30.10 20.49
N ARG A 207 1.45 -30.59 19.95
CA ARG A 207 0.94 -30.20 18.64
C ARG A 207 0.58 -28.70 18.57
N LEU A 208 0.47 -28.01 19.70
CA LEU A 208 0.28 -26.56 19.75
C LEU A 208 1.38 -25.81 18.98
N GLY A 209 2.64 -26.27 19.04
CA GLY A 209 3.72 -25.68 18.24
C GLY A 209 3.47 -25.73 16.74
N LEU A 210 2.93 -26.86 16.25
CA LEU A 210 2.56 -27.03 14.84
C LEU A 210 1.37 -26.14 14.45
N VAL A 211 0.37 -26.02 15.33
CA VAL A 211 -0.77 -25.11 15.12
C VAL A 211 -0.28 -23.68 14.98
N VAL A 212 0.58 -23.22 15.89
CA VAL A 212 1.15 -21.87 15.84
C VAL A 212 1.99 -21.66 14.57
N LEU A 213 2.79 -22.67 14.17
CA LEU A 213 3.56 -22.62 12.93
C LEU A 213 2.67 -22.35 11.73
N LEU A 214 1.66 -23.20 11.54
CA LEU A 214 0.79 -23.17 10.36
C LEU A 214 -0.09 -21.92 10.35
N ALA A 215 -0.60 -21.52 11.52
CA ALA A 215 -1.40 -20.31 11.65
C ALA A 215 -0.57 -19.05 11.33
N MET A 216 0.63 -18.92 11.90
CA MET A 216 1.50 -17.78 11.66
C MET A 216 1.99 -17.73 10.20
N TRP A 217 2.44 -18.87 9.67
CA TRP A 217 2.87 -18.97 8.28
C TRP A 217 1.73 -18.60 7.32
N GLY A 218 0.55 -19.22 7.50
CA GLY A 218 -0.61 -18.95 6.68
C GLY A 218 -1.06 -17.49 6.77
N ASN A 219 -1.06 -16.90 7.96
CA ASN A 219 -1.46 -15.50 8.13
C ASN A 219 -0.49 -14.54 7.41
N ILE A 220 0.82 -14.79 7.45
CA ILE A 220 1.82 -13.95 6.76
C ILE A 220 1.71 -14.09 5.23
N VAL A 221 1.42 -15.28 4.71
CA VAL A 221 1.14 -15.49 3.28
C VAL A 221 -0.08 -14.67 2.85
N VAL A 222 -1.16 -14.77 3.64
CA VAL A 222 -2.41 -14.05 3.38
C VAL A 222 -2.20 -12.55 3.49
N ALA A 223 -1.39 -12.09 4.45
CA ALA A 223 -1.05 -10.69 4.62
C ALA A 223 -0.27 -10.14 3.42
N GLY A 224 0.76 -10.85 2.95
CA GLY A 224 1.50 -10.46 1.74
C GLY A 224 0.59 -10.40 0.50
N PHE A 225 -0.28 -11.40 0.33
CA PHE A 225 -1.27 -11.40 -0.74
C PHE A 225 -2.24 -10.22 -0.63
N ALA A 226 -2.89 -10.03 0.53
CA ALA A 226 -3.92 -9.01 0.74
C ALA A 226 -3.36 -7.59 0.63
N GLY A 227 -2.16 -7.38 1.20
CA GLY A 227 -1.45 -6.10 1.12
C GLY A 227 -1.17 -5.68 -0.31
N ALA A 228 -0.98 -6.61 -1.24
CA ALA A 228 -0.83 -6.26 -2.66
C ALA A 228 -2.14 -6.30 -3.46
N PHE A 229 -3.01 -7.27 -3.16
CA PHE A 229 -4.24 -7.52 -3.92
C PHE A 229 -5.28 -6.41 -3.70
N ILE A 230 -5.51 -6.00 -2.44
CA ILE A 230 -6.51 -4.99 -2.09
C ILE A 230 -6.24 -3.63 -2.77
N PRO A 231 -5.05 -3.00 -2.65
CA PRO A 231 -4.79 -1.74 -3.32
C PRO A 231 -4.86 -1.85 -4.85
N THR A 232 -4.37 -2.96 -5.43
CA THR A 232 -4.45 -3.20 -6.88
C THR A 232 -5.91 -3.30 -7.35
N LEU A 233 -6.78 -3.90 -6.53
CA LEU A 233 -8.21 -4.01 -6.82
C LEU A 233 -8.90 -2.64 -6.72
N LEU A 234 -8.57 -1.84 -5.71
CA LEU A 234 -9.13 -0.50 -5.51
C LEU A 234 -8.76 0.44 -6.67
N ASP A 235 -7.47 0.46 -7.06
CA ASP A 235 -6.98 1.19 -8.23
C ASP A 235 -7.75 0.80 -9.51
N ARG A 236 -8.02 -0.50 -9.70
CA ARG A 236 -8.78 -1.00 -10.86
C ARG A 236 -10.22 -0.49 -10.92
N VAL A 237 -10.86 -0.26 -9.76
CA VAL A 237 -12.24 0.25 -9.70
C VAL A 237 -12.29 1.78 -9.57
N GLY A 238 -11.16 2.47 -9.64
CA GLY A 238 -11.06 3.93 -9.59
C GLY A 238 -11.19 4.52 -8.18
N VAL A 239 -10.93 3.71 -7.14
CA VAL A 239 -10.86 4.17 -5.74
C VAL A 239 -9.40 4.32 -5.36
N ASP A 240 -9.05 5.45 -4.74
CA ASP A 240 -7.69 5.69 -4.28
C ASP A 240 -7.24 4.60 -3.26
N PRO A 241 -6.24 3.79 -3.59
CA PRO A 241 -5.74 2.75 -2.71
C PRO A 241 -5.04 3.29 -1.46
N ALA A 242 -4.49 4.51 -1.46
CA ALA A 242 -3.76 5.04 -0.32
C ALA A 242 -4.68 5.25 0.90
N VAL A 243 -5.91 5.71 0.68
CA VAL A 243 -6.86 6.06 1.76
C VAL A 243 -7.52 4.82 2.39
N ALA A 244 -7.94 3.86 1.57
CA ALA A 244 -8.86 2.81 2.01
C ALA A 244 -8.16 1.48 2.35
N SER A 245 -6.97 1.21 1.81
CA SER A 245 -6.43 -0.14 1.84
C SER A 245 -6.02 -0.64 3.22
N SER A 246 -5.51 0.22 4.11
CA SER A 246 -4.95 -0.19 5.41
C SER A 246 -5.99 -0.86 6.32
N VAL A 247 -7.21 -0.30 6.37
CA VAL A 247 -8.33 -0.84 7.15
C VAL A 247 -8.80 -2.19 6.60
N PHE A 248 -8.96 -2.29 5.28
CA PHE A 248 -9.39 -3.54 4.64
C PHE A 248 -8.32 -4.64 4.74
N VAL A 249 -7.05 -4.30 4.56
CA VAL A 249 -5.92 -5.24 4.72
C VAL A 249 -5.90 -5.78 6.15
N THR A 250 -5.94 -4.91 7.16
CA THR A 250 -5.88 -5.31 8.57
C THR A 250 -7.07 -6.18 8.95
N THR A 251 -8.28 -5.79 8.53
CA THR A 251 -9.49 -6.59 8.77
C THR A 251 -9.38 -7.98 8.16
N PHE A 252 -8.89 -8.07 6.92
CA PHE A 252 -8.75 -9.33 6.22
C PHE A 252 -7.69 -10.23 6.87
N THR A 253 -6.56 -9.66 7.30
CA THR A 253 -5.54 -10.41 8.04
C THR A 253 -6.01 -10.85 9.41
N ASP A 254 -6.81 -10.05 10.10
CA ASP A 254 -7.36 -10.44 11.41
C ASP A 254 -8.38 -11.58 11.27
N LEU A 255 -9.30 -11.46 10.30
CA LEU A 255 -10.28 -12.52 10.00
C LEU A 255 -9.60 -13.85 9.71
N VAL A 256 -8.66 -13.85 8.76
CA VAL A 256 -7.99 -15.07 8.35
C VAL A 256 -7.02 -15.56 9.42
N GLY A 257 -6.31 -14.65 10.10
CA GLY A 257 -5.39 -14.99 11.19
C GLY A 257 -6.10 -15.65 12.37
N PHE A 258 -7.21 -15.10 12.84
CA PHE A 258 -8.03 -15.71 13.89
C PHE A 258 -8.62 -17.04 13.45
N PHE A 259 -9.15 -17.11 12.23
CA PHE A 259 -9.72 -18.34 11.69
C PHE A 259 -8.67 -19.44 11.57
N LEU A 260 -7.49 -19.14 11.03
CA LEU A 260 -6.39 -20.11 10.91
C LEU A 260 -5.95 -20.59 12.29
N LEU A 261 -5.70 -19.70 13.24
CA LEU A 261 -5.23 -20.10 14.57
C LEU A 261 -6.26 -20.97 15.30
N LEU A 262 -7.50 -20.48 15.42
CA LEU A 262 -8.54 -21.13 16.21
C LEU A 262 -9.09 -22.37 15.50
N GLY A 263 -9.23 -22.33 14.17
CA GLY A 263 -9.66 -23.46 13.35
C GLY A 263 -8.64 -24.59 13.35
N LEU A 264 -7.35 -24.30 13.19
CA LEU A 264 -6.30 -25.32 13.28
C LEU A 264 -6.17 -25.89 14.70
N ALA A 265 -6.31 -25.05 15.73
CA ALA A 265 -6.33 -25.53 17.11
C ALA A 265 -7.50 -26.49 17.36
N SER A 266 -8.70 -26.10 16.92
CA SER A 266 -9.91 -26.92 17.03
C SER A 266 -9.76 -28.26 16.31
N ALA A 267 -9.20 -28.25 15.10
CA ALA A 267 -9.07 -29.45 14.28
C ALA A 267 -7.93 -30.40 14.72
N LEU A 268 -6.88 -29.91 15.37
CA LEU A 268 -5.67 -30.69 15.65
C LEU A 268 -5.45 -31.02 17.14
N LEU A 269 -6.08 -30.27 18.05
CA LEU A 269 -5.86 -30.36 19.49
C LEU A 269 -7.08 -30.83 20.29
N LEU A 270 -8.29 -30.71 19.73
CA LEU A 270 -9.55 -31.19 20.29
C LEU A 270 -10.04 -32.41 19.48
#